data_AF-W7TLK3-F1
#
_entry.id   AF-W7TLK3-F1
#
_cell.length_a   1.000
_cell.length_b   1.000
_cell.length_c   1.000
_cell.angle_alpha   90.00
_cell.angle_beta   90.00
_cell.angle_gamma   90.00
#
_symmetry.space_group_name_H-M   'P 1'
#
loop_
_entity.id
_entity.type
_entity.pdbx_description
1 polymer ?
#
loop_
_entity_poly.entity_id
_entity_poly.type
_entity_poly.pdbx_seq_one_letter_code
_entity_poly.pdbx_strand_id
1 'polypeptide(L)'
;MEPEGRKALNLRVCTADDHKTLFSVPPVVQGGWVLDICLDYFSTQNPFLVALEEDQGPAAREAVLAYFQAPHFRRKEALEAVPEEVKAEMAAFLRLTRELINLFEVSGVSMTNERVTAIREELDPLMGSNLPRETSQSVTNAFVEVLARGDSALFEILRSLGGHCASLPSHCSSWEEIDAMIVQTAKAVEGLCQAYGCPPSVVFLARSVRDGYTPPSIGDALQEKVLDALRNIQLLGPLRVLAHYLALEEEESGGE
;
A
#
# COMPACT_ATOMS: atom_id res chain seq x y z
N MET A 1 -9.05 -33.70 -35.09
CA MET A 1 -8.07 -33.71 -33.99
C MET A 1 -7.44 -32.33 -33.95
N GLU A 2 -7.97 -31.46 -33.09
CA GLU A 2 -7.34 -30.17 -32.78
C GLU A 2 -6.31 -30.37 -31.66
N PRO A 3 -5.22 -29.56 -31.63
CA PRO A 3 -4.20 -29.71 -30.62
C PRO A 3 -4.72 -29.27 -29.25
N GLU A 4 -4.25 -30.01 -28.25
CA GLU A 4 -4.56 -29.86 -26.83
C GLU A 4 -4.24 -28.46 -26.29
N GLY A 5 -5.24 -27.86 -25.63
CA GLY A 5 -5.09 -27.71 -24.18
C GLY A 5 -4.73 -26.34 -23.60
N ARG A 6 -4.63 -25.23 -24.35
CA ARG A 6 -4.61 -23.88 -23.75
C ARG A 6 -5.38 -22.86 -24.59
N LYS A 7 -6.59 -22.49 -24.13
CA LYS A 7 -7.32 -21.29 -24.58
C LYS A 7 -6.61 -20.04 -24.06
N ALA A 8 -6.46 -19.04 -24.92
CA ALA A 8 -5.83 -17.76 -24.64
C ALA A 8 -6.51 -17.02 -23.46
N LEU A 9 -5.72 -16.56 -22.50
CA LEU A 9 -6.16 -15.63 -21.47
C LEU A 9 -6.24 -14.23 -22.07
N ASN A 10 -7.46 -13.78 -22.38
CA ASN A 10 -7.78 -12.39 -22.63
C ASN A 10 -8.35 -11.81 -21.34
N LEU A 11 -7.56 -11.01 -20.62
CA LEU A 11 -8.03 -10.25 -19.46
C LEU A 11 -7.87 -8.75 -19.71
N ARG A 12 -8.98 -8.02 -19.49
CA ARG A 12 -9.06 -6.56 -19.33
C ARG A 12 -9.92 -6.28 -18.10
N VAL A 13 -9.59 -5.24 -17.33
CA VAL A 13 -10.48 -4.68 -16.30
C VAL A 13 -10.77 -3.23 -16.66
N CYS A 14 -12.07 -2.89 -16.65
CA CYS A 14 -12.67 -1.57 -16.91
C CYS A 14 -13.42 -1.10 -15.65
N THR A 15 -13.62 0.20 -15.48
CA THR A 15 -14.50 0.77 -14.44
C THR A 15 -15.69 1.52 -15.07
N ALA A 16 -16.74 1.77 -14.27
CA ALA A 16 -18.10 1.32 -14.54
C ALA A 16 -19.01 2.14 -15.47
N ASP A 17 -18.78 3.43 -15.73
CA ASP A 17 -19.92 4.28 -16.17
C ASP A 17 -19.95 4.76 -17.63
N ASP A 18 -18.93 4.54 -18.46
CA ASP A 18 -18.94 5.02 -19.86
C ASP A 18 -18.91 3.91 -20.91
N HIS A 19 -20.09 3.37 -21.21
CA HIS A 19 -20.27 2.24 -22.11
C HIS A 19 -20.50 2.64 -23.59
N LYS A 20 -20.24 3.88 -24.02
CA LYS A 20 -20.59 4.29 -25.40
C LYS A 20 -19.52 4.98 -26.26
N THR A 21 -18.37 5.42 -25.74
CA THR A 21 -17.44 6.20 -26.58
C THR A 21 -15.94 5.88 -26.43
N LEU A 22 -15.51 5.03 -25.49
CA LEU A 22 -14.08 4.80 -25.21
C LEU A 22 -13.38 3.70 -26.02
N PHE A 23 -14.07 3.00 -26.94
CA PHE A 23 -13.51 1.84 -27.64
C PHE A 23 -13.33 2.04 -29.15
N SER A 24 -12.45 2.96 -29.56
CA SER A 24 -11.58 2.63 -30.71
C SER A 24 -10.46 1.74 -30.17
N VAL A 25 -10.69 0.42 -30.22
CA VAL A 25 -9.76 -0.63 -29.81
C VAL A 25 -8.33 -0.28 -30.27
N PRO A 26 -7.34 -0.13 -29.35
CA PRO A 26 -5.96 -0.06 -29.77
C PRO A 26 -5.65 -1.37 -30.52
N PRO A 27 -5.01 -1.31 -31.71
CA PRO A 27 -4.70 -2.50 -32.47
C PRO A 27 -3.93 -3.47 -31.59
N VAL A 28 -4.26 -4.76 -31.72
CA VAL A 28 -3.60 -5.87 -31.02
C VAL A 28 -2.08 -5.64 -31.03
N VAL A 29 -1.47 -5.50 -29.85
CA VAL A 29 -0.02 -5.35 -29.70
C VAL A 29 0.63 -6.68 -30.07
N GLN A 30 0.89 -6.90 -31.36
CA GLN A 30 1.71 -8.02 -31.80
C GLN A 30 3.18 -7.62 -31.74
N GLY A 31 3.92 -8.18 -30.79
CA GLY A 31 5.39 -8.08 -30.74
C GLY A 31 5.98 -6.87 -29.99
N GLY A 32 5.25 -6.28 -29.04
CA GLY A 32 5.74 -5.21 -28.17
C GLY A 32 5.61 -5.53 -26.68
N TRP A 33 6.18 -4.67 -25.84
CA TRP A 33 6.09 -4.76 -24.38
C TRP A 33 5.24 -3.63 -23.79
N VAL A 34 4.78 -3.81 -22.56
CA VAL A 34 3.99 -2.81 -21.82
C VAL A 34 4.84 -2.29 -20.67
N LEU A 35 4.87 -0.97 -20.50
CA LEU A 35 5.52 -0.32 -19.36
C LEU A 35 4.45 0.12 -18.38
N ASP A 36 4.56 -0.27 -17.12
CA ASP A 36 3.70 0.18 -16.04
C ASP A 36 4.56 0.88 -14.98
N ILE A 37 4.27 2.15 -14.72
CA ILE A 37 5.00 2.97 -13.75
C ILE A 37 4.02 3.35 -12.65
N CYS A 38 4.25 2.85 -11.45
CA CYS A 38 3.53 3.26 -10.26
C CYS A 38 4.19 4.50 -9.63
N LEU A 39 3.43 5.58 -9.43
CA LEU A 39 3.97 6.80 -8.82
C LEU A 39 4.38 6.60 -7.35
N ASP A 40 3.82 5.59 -6.68
CA ASP A 40 4.20 5.20 -5.32
C ASP A 40 5.68 4.76 -5.22
N TYR A 41 6.31 4.39 -6.35
CA TYR A 41 7.75 4.12 -6.38
C TYR A 41 8.59 5.35 -6.01
N PHE A 42 8.16 6.54 -6.43
CA PHE A 42 8.92 7.77 -6.22
C PHE A 42 8.65 8.41 -4.87
N SER A 43 7.46 8.19 -4.32
CA SER A 43 7.08 8.67 -2.99
C SER A 43 5.79 7.99 -2.59
N THR A 44 5.78 7.39 -1.41
CA THR A 44 4.61 6.66 -0.90
C THR A 44 4.37 7.02 0.55
N GLN A 45 3.11 7.10 0.94
CA GLN A 45 2.71 7.25 2.33
C GLN A 45 1.72 6.15 2.70
N ASN A 46 1.63 5.88 3.99
CA ASN A 46 0.65 4.94 4.51
C ASN A 46 -0.63 5.68 4.88
N PRO A 47 -1.71 5.60 4.07
CA PRO A 47 -2.93 6.38 4.28
C PRO A 47 -3.60 6.07 5.62
N PHE A 48 -3.48 4.84 6.11
CA PHE A 48 -4.01 4.45 7.42
C PHE A 48 -3.31 5.20 8.56
N LEU A 49 -1.99 5.31 8.53
CA LEU A 49 -1.24 6.00 9.58
C LEU A 49 -1.47 7.51 9.55
N VAL A 50 -1.67 8.08 8.36
CA VAL A 50 -2.05 9.50 8.21
C VAL A 50 -3.42 9.74 8.82
N ALA A 51 -4.44 8.95 8.46
CA ALA A 51 -5.78 9.08 9.02
C ALA A 51 -5.81 8.88 10.54
N LEU A 52 -5.05 7.91 11.05
CA LEU A 52 -4.94 7.66 12.50
C LEU A 52 -4.26 8.83 13.23
N GLU A 53 -3.23 9.44 12.64
CA GLU A 53 -2.57 10.61 13.20
C GLU A 53 -3.49 11.84 13.20
N GLU A 54 -4.27 12.04 12.15
CA GLU A 54 -5.26 13.12 12.07
C GLU A 54 -6.38 12.96 13.11
N ASP A 55 -6.83 11.73 13.35
CA ASP A 55 -7.90 11.42 14.30
C ASP A 55 -7.43 11.43 15.77
N GLN A 56 -6.33 10.74 16.08
CA GLN A 56 -5.89 10.48 17.47
C GLN A 56 -4.52 11.06 17.84
N GLY A 57 -3.85 11.71 16.90
CA GLY A 57 -2.56 12.36 17.08
C GLY A 57 -1.34 11.46 16.80
N PRO A 58 -0.14 12.06 16.73
CA PRO A 58 1.09 11.36 16.37
C PRO A 58 1.46 10.23 17.35
N ALA A 59 1.09 10.38 18.62
CA ALA A 59 1.31 9.33 19.63
C ALA A 59 0.54 8.03 19.31
N ALA A 60 -0.66 8.13 18.71
CA ALA A 60 -1.43 6.95 18.31
C ALA A 60 -0.79 6.22 17.13
N ARG A 61 -0.32 6.98 16.13
CA ARG A 61 0.47 6.46 15.01
C ARG A 61 1.69 5.68 15.49
N GLU A 62 2.49 6.28 16.38
CA GLU A 62 3.69 5.64 16.92
C GLU A 62 3.35 4.40 17.77
N ALA A 63 2.27 4.44 18.55
CA ALA A 63 1.82 3.30 19.34
C ALA A 63 1.44 2.09 18.46
N VAL A 64 0.69 2.32 17.38
CA VAL A 64 0.29 1.26 16.43
C VAL A 64 1.51 0.71 15.69
N LEU A 65 2.42 1.58 15.23
CA LEU A 65 3.68 1.17 14.60
C LEU A 65 4.51 0.30 15.54
N ALA A 66 4.76 0.78 16.75
CA ALA A 66 5.55 0.08 17.76
C ALA A 66 4.93 -1.29 18.08
N TYR A 67 3.61 -1.36 18.24
CA TYR A 67 2.92 -2.61 18.57
C TYR A 67 3.06 -3.69 17.49
N PHE A 68 2.95 -3.33 16.20
CA PHE A 68 3.03 -4.32 15.12
C PHE A 68 4.47 -4.64 14.67
N GLN A 69 5.45 -3.81 15.07
CA GLN A 69 6.88 -4.05 14.83
C GLN A 69 7.58 -4.74 16.00
N ALA A 70 7.04 -4.64 17.22
CA ALA A 70 7.61 -5.24 18.43
C ALA A 70 7.71 -6.78 18.44
N PRO A 71 6.82 -7.57 17.81
CA PRO A 71 6.91 -9.01 17.89
C PRO A 71 8.23 -9.55 17.36
N HIS A 72 8.87 -10.43 18.15
CA HIS A 72 10.27 -10.84 17.92
C HIS A 72 10.50 -11.63 16.63
N PHE A 73 9.42 -12.15 16.04
CA PHE A 73 9.40 -12.90 14.79
C PHE A 73 9.34 -12.03 13.52
N ARG A 74 9.21 -10.70 13.63
CA ARG A 74 9.26 -9.76 12.50
C ARG A 74 10.67 -9.52 11.94
N ARG A 75 11.66 -10.35 12.26
CA ARG A 75 13.05 -10.16 11.80
C ARG A 75 13.14 -10.19 10.28
N LYS A 76 13.97 -9.29 9.76
CA LYS A 76 14.20 -9.01 8.34
C LYS A 76 14.97 -10.14 7.63
N GLU A 77 15.36 -11.19 8.34
CA GLU A 77 16.01 -12.34 7.74
C GLU A 77 14.98 -13.14 6.95
N ALA A 78 15.07 -13.04 5.62
CA ALA A 78 14.40 -13.93 4.68
C ALA A 78 14.82 -15.38 4.97
N LEU A 79 14.14 -16.04 5.90
CA LEU A 79 14.29 -17.45 6.16
C LEU A 79 13.47 -18.19 5.09
N GLU A 80 14.17 -18.92 4.23
CA GLU A 80 13.60 -19.80 3.19
C GLU A 80 12.58 -20.81 3.76
N ALA A 81 12.55 -21.00 5.10
CA ALA A 81 11.43 -21.55 5.84
C ALA A 81 11.32 -20.90 7.24
N VAL A 82 10.18 -20.27 7.53
CA VAL A 82 9.83 -19.83 8.89
C VAL A 82 9.60 -21.07 9.77
N PRO A 83 10.28 -21.23 10.92
CA PRO A 83 10.07 -22.37 11.83
C PRO A 83 8.60 -22.49 12.28
N GLU A 84 8.13 -23.71 12.56
CA GLU A 84 6.73 -23.93 12.99
C GLU A 84 6.43 -23.24 14.33
N GLU A 85 7.42 -23.15 15.22
CA GLU A 85 7.30 -22.43 16.49
C GLU A 85 7.01 -20.94 16.24
N VAL A 86 7.72 -20.33 15.29
CA VAL A 86 7.53 -18.92 14.90
C VAL A 86 6.17 -18.70 14.25
N LYS A 87 5.69 -19.66 13.44
CA LYS A 87 4.32 -19.60 12.88
C LYS A 87 3.26 -19.68 13.97
N ALA A 88 3.45 -20.55 14.97
CA ALA A 88 2.54 -20.70 16.09
C ALA A 88 2.50 -19.42 16.94
N GLU A 89 3.65 -18.79 17.22
CA GLU A 89 3.75 -17.51 17.92
C GLU A 89 3.09 -16.37 17.15
N MET A 90 3.31 -16.29 15.83
CA MET A 90 2.65 -15.32 14.97
C MET A 90 1.13 -15.52 14.96
N ALA A 91 0.66 -16.77 14.88
CA ALA A 91 -0.77 -17.08 14.96
C ALA A 91 -1.36 -16.72 16.32
N ALA A 92 -0.64 -16.97 17.42
CA ALA A 92 -1.04 -16.59 18.76
C ALA A 92 -1.14 -15.06 18.92
N PHE A 93 -0.15 -14.31 18.43
CA PHE A 93 -0.16 -12.85 18.44
C PHE A 93 -1.38 -12.31 17.69
N LEU A 94 -1.58 -12.74 16.44
CA LEU A 94 -2.70 -12.29 15.62
C LEU A 94 -4.06 -12.65 16.24
N ARG A 95 -4.17 -13.82 16.87
CA ARG A 95 -5.38 -14.24 17.59
C ARG A 95 -5.66 -13.30 18.77
N LEU A 96 -4.66 -13.04 19.61
CA LEU A 96 -4.76 -12.17 20.78
C LEU A 96 -5.06 -10.72 20.40
N THR A 97 -4.40 -10.19 19.36
CA THR A 97 -4.70 -8.85 18.84
C THR A 97 -6.14 -8.74 18.35
N ARG A 98 -6.65 -9.73 17.59
CA ARG A 98 -8.05 -9.73 17.15
C ARG A 98 -9.03 -9.82 18.30
N GLU A 99 -8.74 -10.66 19.28
CA GLU A 99 -9.56 -10.76 20.50
C GLU A 99 -9.62 -9.43 21.23
N LEU A 100 -8.48 -8.75 21.37
CA LEU A 100 -8.40 -7.43 21.98
C LEU A 100 -9.25 -6.40 21.21
N ILE A 101 -9.10 -6.32 19.89
CA ILE A 101 -9.90 -5.42 19.04
C ILE A 101 -11.41 -5.68 19.24
N ASN A 102 -11.84 -6.94 19.20
CA ASN A 102 -13.25 -7.31 19.35
C ASN A 102 -13.82 -6.93 20.73
N LEU A 103 -13.01 -7.01 21.80
CA LEU A 103 -13.45 -6.58 23.14
C LEU A 103 -13.75 -5.08 23.17
N PHE A 104 -12.89 -4.26 22.56
CA PHE A 104 -13.11 -2.81 22.50
C PHE A 104 -14.29 -2.43 21.59
N GLU A 105 -14.44 -3.10 20.45
CA GLU A 105 -15.54 -2.84 19.50
C GLU A 105 -16.92 -3.20 20.05
N VAL A 106 -17.09 -4.44 20.52
CA VAL A 106 -18.43 -4.97 20.84
C VAL A 106 -18.89 -4.57 22.24
N SER A 107 -17.95 -4.51 23.18
CA SER A 107 -18.27 -4.49 24.61
C SER A 107 -17.92 -3.16 25.28
N GLY A 108 -17.41 -2.17 24.54
CA GLY A 108 -17.06 -0.83 25.07
C GLY A 108 -16.17 -0.92 26.31
N VAL A 109 -15.26 -1.90 26.29
CA VAL A 109 -14.62 -2.42 27.49
C VAL A 109 -13.59 -1.42 28.02
N SER A 110 -13.56 -1.26 29.35
CA SER A 110 -12.51 -0.45 29.99
C SER A 110 -11.16 -1.15 29.90
N MET A 111 -10.09 -0.35 29.81
CA MET A 111 -8.70 -0.83 29.81
C MET A 111 -8.31 -1.66 31.05
N THR A 112 -9.08 -1.60 32.13
CA THR A 112 -8.87 -2.36 33.37
C THR A 112 -9.63 -3.69 33.42
N ASN A 113 -10.34 -4.04 32.35
CA ASN A 113 -11.07 -5.30 32.28
C ASN A 113 -10.15 -6.51 32.46
N GLU A 114 -10.61 -7.51 33.22
CA GLU A 114 -9.83 -8.70 33.55
C GLU A 114 -9.31 -9.44 32.31
N ARG A 115 -10.13 -9.52 31.24
CA ARG A 115 -9.71 -10.18 30.00
C ARG A 115 -8.70 -9.35 29.22
N VAL A 116 -8.83 -8.02 29.20
CA VAL A 116 -7.82 -7.13 28.60
C VAL A 116 -6.48 -7.30 29.31
N THR A 117 -6.48 -7.37 30.64
CA THR A 117 -5.27 -7.64 31.44
C THR A 117 -4.67 -9.01 31.12
N ALA A 118 -5.49 -10.06 31.06
CA ALA A 118 -5.02 -11.40 30.71
C ALA A 118 -4.40 -11.46 29.30
N ILE A 119 -5.01 -10.81 28.31
CA ILE A 119 -4.47 -10.75 26.94
C ILE A 119 -3.11 -10.04 26.91
N ARG A 120 -2.94 -8.97 27.70
CA ARG A 120 -1.64 -8.26 27.79
C ARG A 120 -0.54 -9.16 28.36
N GLU A 121 -0.86 -9.95 29.37
CA GLU A 121 0.07 -10.94 29.95
C GLU A 121 0.41 -12.05 28.95
N GLU A 122 -0.57 -12.52 28.17
CA GLU A 122 -0.36 -13.51 27.10
C GLU A 122 0.46 -12.94 25.91
N LEU A 123 0.37 -11.63 25.63
CA LEU A 123 1.12 -10.96 24.58
C LEU A 123 2.59 -10.72 24.95
N ASP A 124 2.89 -10.43 26.22
CA ASP A 124 4.24 -10.11 26.71
C ASP A 124 5.34 -11.07 26.22
N PRO A 125 5.20 -12.41 26.28
CA PRO A 125 6.22 -13.33 25.77
C PRO A 125 6.34 -13.36 24.24
N LEU A 126 5.32 -12.88 23.51
CA LEU A 126 5.33 -12.81 22.04
C LEU A 126 6.02 -11.55 21.52
N MET A 127 6.07 -10.50 22.36
CA MET A 127 6.85 -9.29 22.09
C MET A 127 8.35 -9.62 22.14
N GLY A 128 9.16 -8.87 21.38
CA GLY A 128 10.63 -8.94 21.33
C GLY A 128 11.33 -9.68 22.49
N SER A 129 12.01 -10.81 22.25
CA SER A 129 12.85 -11.47 23.28
C SER A 129 13.96 -10.56 23.86
N ASN A 130 14.24 -9.44 23.18
CA ASN A 130 15.22 -8.43 23.55
C ASN A 130 14.58 -7.11 24.05
N LEU A 131 13.25 -7.00 24.10
CA LEU A 131 12.58 -5.85 24.69
C LEU A 131 12.50 -6.07 26.21
N PRO A 132 12.95 -5.10 27.03
CA PRO A 132 12.66 -5.12 28.46
C PRO A 132 11.15 -5.27 28.67
N ARG A 133 10.76 -6.03 29.68
CA ARG A 133 9.34 -6.25 30.02
C ARG A 133 8.55 -4.94 30.15
N GLU A 134 9.15 -3.94 30.78
CA GLU A 134 8.56 -2.60 30.91
C GLU A 134 8.27 -1.96 29.54
N THR A 135 9.16 -2.14 28.56
CA THR A 135 8.97 -1.65 27.19
C THR A 135 7.87 -2.41 26.47
N SER A 136 7.85 -3.75 26.56
CA SER A 136 6.79 -4.59 26.00
C SER A 136 5.40 -4.19 26.53
N GLN A 137 5.31 -4.01 27.86
CA GLN A 137 4.09 -3.56 28.52
C GLN A 137 3.72 -2.13 28.10
N SER A 138 4.67 -1.21 28.01
CA SER A 138 4.43 0.16 27.57
C SER A 138 3.87 0.21 26.14
N VAL A 139 4.47 -0.52 25.20
CA VAL A 139 4.00 -0.62 23.81
C VAL A 139 2.59 -1.21 23.74
N THR A 140 2.34 -2.29 24.47
CA THR A 140 1.02 -2.91 24.51
C THR A 140 -0.02 -1.99 25.15
N ASN A 141 0.34 -1.27 26.21
CA ASN A 141 -0.54 -0.33 26.88
C ASN A 141 -0.92 0.83 25.97
N ALA A 142 0.06 1.43 25.28
CA ALA A 142 -0.18 2.50 24.33
C ALA A 142 -1.10 2.06 23.18
N PHE A 143 -0.94 0.84 22.67
CA PHE A 143 -1.86 0.29 21.65
C PHE A 143 -3.29 0.14 22.19
N VAL A 144 -3.44 -0.32 23.43
CA VAL A 144 -4.77 -0.44 24.05
C VAL A 144 -5.41 0.94 24.28
N GLU A 145 -4.63 1.98 24.56
CA GLU A 145 -5.13 3.37 24.65
C GLU A 145 -5.64 3.90 23.31
N VAL A 146 -5.04 3.44 22.20
CA VAL A 146 -5.56 3.71 20.85
C VAL A 146 -6.88 3.00 20.63
N LEU A 147 -6.98 1.70 21.01
CA LEU A 147 -8.25 0.96 20.90
C LEU A 147 -9.36 1.56 21.77
N ALA A 148 -9.04 2.04 22.97
CA ALA A 148 -10.00 2.67 23.88
C ALA A 148 -10.62 3.97 23.35
N ARG A 149 -9.94 4.63 22.40
CA ARG A 149 -10.41 5.84 21.71
C ARG A 149 -10.88 5.55 20.28
N GLY A 150 -10.80 4.29 19.84
CA GLY A 150 -11.09 3.86 18.49
C GLY A 150 -12.57 3.85 18.15
N ASP A 151 -12.86 3.99 16.86
CA ASP A 151 -14.19 3.84 16.28
C ASP A 151 -14.28 2.55 15.42
N SER A 152 -15.45 2.29 14.85
CA SER A 152 -15.68 1.13 14.00
C SER A 152 -14.76 1.10 12.77
N ALA A 153 -14.40 2.26 12.21
CA ALA A 153 -13.52 2.33 11.04
C ALA A 153 -12.10 1.89 11.39
N LEU A 154 -11.56 2.34 12.52
CA LEU A 154 -10.28 1.90 13.04
C LEU A 154 -10.29 0.38 13.29
N PHE A 155 -11.33 -0.15 13.94
CA PHE A 155 -11.43 -1.59 14.22
C PHE A 155 -11.51 -2.44 12.95
N GLU A 156 -12.31 -2.02 11.96
CA GLU A 156 -12.37 -2.64 10.63
C GLU A 156 -10.97 -2.72 9.98
N ILE A 157 -10.22 -1.62 9.99
CA ILE A 157 -8.89 -1.56 9.37
C ILE A 157 -7.90 -2.45 10.12
N LEU A 158 -7.85 -2.36 11.46
CA LEU A 158 -6.97 -3.19 12.28
C LEU A 158 -7.29 -4.69 12.16
N ARG A 159 -8.57 -5.06 12.05
CA ARG A 159 -9.05 -6.44 11.91
C ARG A 159 -8.79 -7.01 10.53
N SER A 160 -9.19 -6.29 9.48
CA SER A 160 -9.08 -6.74 8.09
C SER A 160 -7.63 -6.99 7.68
N LEU A 161 -6.71 -6.21 8.26
CA LEU A 161 -5.33 -6.22 7.84
C LEU A 161 -4.40 -6.86 8.87
N GLY A 162 -4.86 -7.24 10.06
CA GLY A 162 -4.04 -7.96 11.05
C GLY A 162 -2.70 -7.27 11.37
N GLY A 163 -2.65 -5.94 11.30
CA GLY A 163 -1.42 -5.17 11.43
C GLY A 163 -0.56 -5.02 10.17
N HIS A 164 -0.93 -5.64 9.05
CA HIS A 164 -0.25 -5.47 7.77
C HIS A 164 -0.28 -4.02 7.30
N CYS A 165 -1.35 -3.28 7.59
CA CYS A 165 -1.43 -1.85 7.30
C CYS A 165 -0.36 -1.05 8.01
N ALA A 166 -0.09 -1.30 9.30
CA ALA A 166 1.00 -0.62 10.01
C ALA A 166 2.40 -0.95 9.45
N SER A 167 2.52 -2.02 8.65
CA SER A 167 3.77 -2.42 7.99
C SER A 167 3.83 -2.06 6.49
N LEU A 168 2.82 -1.36 5.95
CA LEU A 168 2.86 -0.90 4.56
C LEU A 168 4.00 0.12 4.38
N PRO A 169 4.63 0.14 3.18
CA PRO A 169 5.64 1.14 2.86
C PRO A 169 5.13 2.56 3.15
N SER A 170 5.97 3.35 3.80
CA SER A 170 5.72 4.77 4.01
C SER A 170 7.05 5.49 3.97
N HIS A 171 7.30 6.17 2.86
CA HIS A 171 8.48 6.98 2.65
C HIS A 171 8.12 8.14 1.71
N CYS A 172 7.86 9.30 2.32
CA CYS A 172 7.67 10.53 1.59
C CYS A 172 9.05 11.08 1.20
N SER A 173 9.44 10.88 -0.05
CA SER A 173 10.72 11.34 -0.57
C SER A 173 10.75 12.85 -0.78
N SER A 174 11.93 13.43 -0.65
CA SER A 174 12.22 14.81 -1.06
C SER A 174 12.18 14.98 -2.58
N TRP A 175 12.04 16.20 -3.07
CA TRP A 175 12.07 16.46 -4.52
C TRP A 175 13.42 16.12 -5.15
N GLU A 176 14.52 16.29 -4.41
CA GLU A 176 15.86 15.91 -4.84
C GLU A 176 15.98 14.38 -5.04
N GLU A 177 15.44 13.59 -4.12
CA GLU A 177 15.37 12.13 -4.25
C GLU A 177 14.46 11.71 -5.40
N ILE A 178 13.29 12.34 -5.52
CA ILE A 178 12.34 12.10 -6.61
C ILE A 178 13.00 12.36 -7.96
N ASP A 179 13.63 13.53 -8.15
CA ASP A 179 14.27 13.90 -9.40
C ASP A 179 15.41 12.91 -9.75
N ALA A 180 16.18 12.47 -8.76
CA ALA A 180 17.20 11.43 -8.95
C ALA A 180 16.59 10.08 -9.38
N MET A 181 15.48 9.66 -8.77
CA MET A 181 14.76 8.43 -9.13
C MET A 181 14.13 8.51 -10.53
N ILE A 182 13.59 9.68 -10.91
CA ILE A 182 13.04 9.92 -12.25
C ILE A 182 14.14 9.79 -13.32
N VAL A 183 15.31 10.39 -13.09
CA VAL A 183 16.47 10.27 -14.00
C VAL A 183 16.90 8.80 -14.14
N GLN A 184 16.95 8.05 -13.04
CA GLN A 184 17.29 6.63 -13.07
C GLN A 184 16.23 5.81 -13.82
N THR A 185 14.96 6.10 -13.60
CA THR A 185 13.84 5.44 -14.29
C THR A 185 13.90 5.69 -15.79
N ALA A 186 14.13 6.93 -16.22
CA ALA A 186 14.25 7.26 -17.65
C ALA A 186 15.40 6.49 -18.32
N LYS A 187 16.58 6.42 -17.66
CA LYS A 187 17.72 5.62 -18.13
C LYS A 187 17.40 4.12 -18.20
N ALA A 188 16.66 3.60 -17.22
CA ALA A 188 16.24 2.20 -17.22
C ALA A 188 15.30 1.91 -18.39
N VAL A 189 14.32 2.79 -18.65
CA VAL A 189 13.40 2.69 -19.78
C VAL A 189 14.14 2.75 -21.11
N GLU A 190 15.13 3.66 -21.27
CA GLU A 190 16.01 3.70 -22.44
C GLU A 190 16.76 2.37 -22.64
N GLY A 191 17.34 1.83 -21.58
CA GLY A 191 18.03 0.54 -21.60
C GLY A 191 17.09 -0.61 -22.01
N LEU A 192 15.85 -0.61 -21.52
CA LEU A 192 14.83 -1.60 -21.94
C LEU A 192 14.46 -1.44 -23.42
N CYS A 193 14.28 -0.21 -23.91
CA CYS A 193 14.01 0.04 -25.33
C CYS A 193 15.15 -0.48 -26.22
N GLN A 194 16.40 -0.29 -25.79
CA GLN A 194 17.58 -0.82 -26.50
C GLN A 194 17.64 -2.35 -26.46
N ALA A 195 17.38 -2.94 -25.28
CA ALA A 195 17.43 -4.39 -25.08
C ALA A 195 16.36 -5.13 -25.88
N TYR A 196 15.12 -4.59 -25.91
CA TYR A 196 14.03 -5.15 -26.70
C TYR A 196 14.06 -4.74 -28.18
N GLY A 197 14.90 -3.75 -28.54
CA GLY A 197 15.00 -3.22 -29.89
C GLY A 197 13.74 -2.46 -30.36
N CYS A 198 12.82 -2.16 -29.45
CA CYS A 198 11.57 -1.45 -29.72
C CYS A 198 11.06 -0.71 -28.47
N PRO A 199 10.30 0.39 -28.65
CA PRO A 199 9.61 1.05 -27.55
C PRO A 199 8.45 0.20 -27.00
N PRO A 200 8.00 0.48 -25.76
CA PRO A 200 6.77 -0.09 -25.24
C PRO A 200 5.59 0.35 -26.12
N SER A 201 4.66 -0.55 -26.35
CA SER A 201 3.45 -0.25 -27.14
C SER A 201 2.41 0.53 -26.36
N VAL A 202 2.43 0.40 -25.02
CA VAL A 202 1.56 1.12 -24.09
C VAL A 202 2.37 1.44 -22.84
N VAL A 203 2.18 2.66 -22.32
CA VAL A 203 2.70 3.08 -21.02
C VAL A 203 1.51 3.37 -20.11
N PHE A 204 1.47 2.71 -18.96
CA PHE A 204 0.58 3.01 -17.86
C PHE A 204 1.33 3.82 -16.81
N LEU A 205 0.68 4.86 -16.32
CA LEU A 205 1.17 5.66 -15.20
C LEU A 205 0.09 5.58 -14.10
N ALA A 206 0.32 4.74 -13.11
CA ALA A 206 -0.60 4.50 -12.02
C ALA A 206 -0.39 5.54 -10.91
N ARG A 207 -1.47 6.23 -10.55
CA ARG A 207 -1.51 7.25 -9.48
C ARG A 207 -2.46 6.78 -8.39
N SER A 208 -1.94 6.55 -7.20
CA SER A 208 -2.70 6.08 -6.03
C SER A 208 -3.06 7.24 -5.08
N VAL A 209 -3.33 8.44 -5.62
CA VAL A 209 -3.65 9.63 -4.80
C VAL A 209 -5.01 9.50 -4.13
N ARG A 210 -6.03 8.96 -4.83
CA ARG A 210 -7.38 8.77 -4.25
C ARG A 210 -7.38 7.82 -3.06
N ASP A 211 -6.59 6.76 -3.14
CA ASP A 211 -6.41 5.79 -2.06
C ASP A 211 -5.40 6.27 -1.00
N GLY A 212 -4.77 7.43 -1.23
CA GLY A 212 -3.86 8.10 -0.30
C GLY A 212 -2.45 7.52 -0.20
N TYR A 213 -2.07 6.56 -1.06
CA TYR A 213 -0.71 6.00 -1.10
C TYR A 213 0.29 6.94 -1.78
N THR A 214 -0.09 7.54 -2.90
CA THR A 214 0.70 8.62 -3.49
C THR A 214 0.37 9.90 -2.71
N PRO A 215 1.33 10.61 -2.10
CA PRO A 215 1.01 11.81 -1.31
C PRO A 215 0.24 12.84 -2.16
N PRO A 216 -0.98 13.24 -1.75
CA PRO A 216 -1.82 14.13 -2.56
C PRO A 216 -1.16 15.47 -2.87
N SER A 217 -0.32 15.96 -1.96
CA SER A 217 0.40 17.24 -2.08
C SER A 217 1.40 17.30 -3.24
N ILE A 218 1.88 16.15 -3.73
CA ILE A 218 2.89 16.10 -4.81
C ILE A 218 2.41 15.36 -6.05
N GLY A 219 1.27 14.66 -5.99
CA GLY A 219 0.84 13.72 -7.03
C GLY A 219 0.77 14.31 -8.44
N ASP A 220 0.21 15.52 -8.59
CA ASP A 220 0.10 16.18 -9.90
C ASP A 220 1.48 16.58 -10.45
N ALA A 221 2.30 17.24 -9.62
CA ALA A 221 3.63 17.68 -10.00
C ALA A 221 4.57 16.50 -10.30
N LEU A 222 4.46 15.40 -9.54
CA LEU A 222 5.20 14.17 -9.76
C LEU A 222 4.81 13.52 -11.10
N GLN A 223 3.51 13.45 -11.39
CA GLN A 223 3.00 12.91 -12.65
C GLN A 223 3.59 13.67 -13.85
N GLU A 224 3.51 15.00 -13.85
CA GLU A 224 4.03 15.80 -14.95
C GLU A 224 5.54 15.66 -15.12
N LYS A 225 6.31 15.62 -14.02
CA LYS A 225 7.77 15.38 -14.08
C LYS A 225 8.11 14.02 -14.69
N VAL A 226 7.38 12.96 -14.33
CA VAL A 226 7.59 11.63 -14.92
C VAL A 226 7.20 11.64 -16.40
N LEU A 227 6.07 12.25 -16.77
CA LEU A 227 5.63 12.37 -18.16
C LEU A 227 6.65 13.16 -19.00
N ASP A 228 7.19 14.26 -18.50
CA ASP A 228 8.22 15.03 -19.18
C ASP A 228 9.51 14.25 -19.34
N ALA A 229 9.93 13.50 -18.32
CA ALA A 229 11.08 12.61 -18.43
C ALA A 229 10.89 11.55 -19.53
N LEU A 230 9.71 10.94 -19.61
CA LEU A 230 9.39 9.97 -20.67
C LEU A 230 9.33 10.63 -22.06
N ARG A 231 8.74 11.82 -22.19
CA ARG A 231 8.69 12.56 -23.46
C ARG A 231 10.08 12.90 -24.01
N ASN A 232 11.07 13.05 -23.12
CA ASN A 232 12.45 13.34 -23.50
C ASN A 232 13.23 12.09 -23.95
N ILE A 233 12.69 10.88 -23.77
CA ILE A 233 13.31 9.65 -24.25
C ILE A 233 13.07 9.53 -25.76
N GLN A 234 14.13 9.75 -26.54
CA GLN A 234 14.05 9.74 -28.01
C GLN A 234 13.52 8.41 -28.57
N LEU A 235 13.86 7.28 -27.92
CA LEU A 235 13.46 5.93 -28.35
C LEU A 235 11.95 5.68 -28.23
N LEU A 236 11.23 6.43 -27.38
CA LEU A 236 9.78 6.30 -27.24
C LEU A 236 9.02 6.99 -28.39
N GLY A 237 9.67 7.94 -29.07
CA GLY A 237 8.99 8.79 -30.05
C GLY A 237 7.90 9.67 -29.42
N PRO A 238 6.95 10.19 -30.22
CA PRO A 238 5.91 11.07 -29.72
C PRO A 238 4.90 10.31 -28.84
N LEU A 239 4.85 10.66 -27.56
CA LEU A 239 3.88 10.12 -26.61
C LEU A 239 2.53 10.84 -26.74
N ARG A 240 1.46 10.07 -27.00
CA ARG A 240 0.08 10.56 -26.98
C ARG A 240 -0.61 10.08 -25.71
N VAL A 241 -1.08 11.02 -24.90
CA VAL A 241 -1.93 10.70 -23.73
C VAL A 241 -3.32 10.34 -24.26
N LEU A 242 -3.79 9.13 -23.94
CA LEU A 242 -5.07 8.59 -24.44
C LEU A 242 -6.21 8.76 -23.45
N ALA A 243 -5.92 8.79 -22.15
CA ALA A 243 -6.87 9.04 -21.08
C ALA A 243 -6.17 9.81 -19.97
N HIS A 244 -6.86 10.78 -19.39
CA HIS A 244 -6.37 11.56 -18.26
C HIS A 244 -7.32 11.37 -17.09
N TYR A 245 -6.77 11.20 -15.89
CA TYR A 245 -7.54 10.97 -14.66
C TYR A 245 -8.49 12.13 -14.29
N LEU A 246 -8.31 13.31 -14.90
CA LEU A 246 -9.03 14.56 -14.59
C LEU A 246 -10.22 14.81 -15.54
N ALA A 247 -10.36 14.07 -16.64
CA ALA A 247 -11.41 14.33 -17.63
C ALA A 247 -12.78 13.73 -17.25
N LEU A 248 -12.88 13.06 -16.10
CA LEU A 248 -14.13 12.47 -15.61
C LEU A 248 -14.85 13.34 -14.56
N GLU A 249 -14.29 14.48 -14.16
CA GLU A 249 -14.84 15.33 -13.08
C GLU A 249 -15.70 16.50 -13.58
N GLU A 250 -15.68 16.82 -14.89
CA GLU A 250 -16.56 17.88 -15.45
C GLU A 250 -17.95 17.39 -15.85
N GLU A 251 -18.21 16.08 -15.90
CA GLU A 251 -19.54 15.55 -16.28
C GLU A 251 -20.47 15.27 -15.08
N GLU A 252 -19.96 15.07 -13.85
CA GLU A 252 -20.80 14.79 -12.67
C GLU A 252 -21.30 16.06 -11.95
N SER A 253 -20.79 17.25 -12.28
CA SER A 253 -21.22 18.52 -11.66
C SER A 253 -22.15 19.37 -12.55
N GLY A 254 -22.49 18.88 -13.75
CA GLY A 254 -23.28 19.61 -14.76
C GLY A 254 -24.65 18.99 -15.13
N GLY A 255 -25.14 18.02 -14.36
CA GLY A 255 -26.41 17.33 -14.64
C GLY A 255 -27.50 17.64 -13.62
N GLU A 256 -28.20 18.77 -13.86
CA GLU A 256 -29.55 19.18 -13.38
C GLU A 256 -29.92 19.06 -11.89
#